data_AF-A0A0C9VPN1-F1
#
_entry.id   AF-A0A0C9VPN1-F1
#
_cell.length_a   1.000
_cell.length_b   1.000
_cell.length_c   1.000
_cell.angle_alpha   90.00
_cell.angle_beta   90.00
_cell.angle_gamma   90.00
#
_symmetry.space_group_name_H-M   'P 1'
#
loop_
_entity.id
_entity.type
_entity.pdbx_description
1 polymer ?
#
loop_
_entity_poly.entity_id
_entity_poly.type
_entity_poly.pdbx_seq_one_letter_code
_entity_poly.pdbx_strand_id
1 'polypeptide(L)' 'LSPDEFDLICDVYHISQAPGRTPSDFSWWPKPNVWDNSGLYIGYWSSECEAWFKDHVDNINNGKARLKANDDWRH' A
#
# COMPACT_ATOMS: atom_id res chain seq x y z
N LEU A 1 -9.68 12.45 6.02
CA LEU A 1 -8.65 11.67 6.72
C LEU A 1 -7.37 12.47 6.68
N SER A 2 -6.70 12.62 7.83
CA SER A 2 -5.39 13.25 7.92
C SER A 2 -4.30 12.31 7.37
N PRO A 3 -3.10 12.83 7.05
CA PRO A 3 -1.97 11.99 6.66
C PRO A 3 -1.67 10.87 7.67
N ASP A 4 -1.69 11.18 8.96
CA ASP A 4 -1.43 10.20 10.03
C ASP A 4 -2.51 9.11 10.09
N GLU A 5 -3.77 9.46 9.85
CA GLU A 5 -4.86 8.49 9.76
C GLU A 5 -4.68 7.54 8.56
N PHE A 6 -4.21 8.07 7.42
CA PHE A 6 -3.89 7.23 6.27
C PHE A 6 -2.70 6.32 6.54
N ASP A 7 -1.66 6.82 7.21
CA ASP A 7 -0.51 6.00 7.57
C ASP A 7 -0.90 4.86 8.52
N LEU A 8 -1.83 5.11 9.44
CA LEU A 8 -2.40 4.07 10.30
C LEU A 8 -3.24 3.04 9.51
N ILE A 9 -4.14 3.50 8.63
CA ILE A 9 -5.01 2.62 7.84
C ILE A 9 -4.20 1.77 6.87
N CYS A 10 -3.17 2.35 6.24
CA CYS A 10 -2.34 1.67 5.26
C CYS A 10 -1.20 0.84 5.89
N ASP A 11 -1.10 0.82 7.22
CA ASP A 11 -0.04 0.19 8.02
C ASP A 11 1.36 0.57 7.51
N VAL A 12 1.67 1.86 7.63
CA VAL A 12 2.90 2.48 7.13
C VAL A 12 4.01 2.42 8.19
N TYR A 13 5.19 2.03 7.74
CA TYR A 13 6.43 1.95 8.51
C TYR A 13 7.42 2.98 7.97
N HIS A 14 7.79 3.94 8.80
CA HIS A 14 8.84 4.91 8.48
C HIS A 14 10.20 4.34 8.86
N ILE A 15 11.03 4.03 7.85
CA ILE A 15 12.37 3.50 8.07
C ILE A 15 13.38 4.65 7.94
N SER A 16 13.95 5.05 9.08
CA SER A 16 15.05 6.01 9.10
C SER A 16 16.31 5.37 8.52
N GLN A 17 16.76 5.91 7.39
CA GLN A 17 18.03 5.50 6.80
C GLN A 17 19.21 6.21 7.48
N ALA A 18 20.44 5.82 7.11
CA ALA A 18 21.67 6.47 7.58
C ALA A 18 21.63 8.00 7.37
N PRO A 19 22.34 8.80 8.20
CA PRO A 19 22.34 10.25 8.11
C PRO A 19 22.62 10.75 6.68
N GLY A 20 21.80 11.68 6.20
CA GLY A 20 21.89 12.25 4.85
C GLY A 20 21.08 11.51 3.78
N ARG A 21 20.31 10.47 4.13
CA ARG A 21 19.33 9.85 3.23
C ARG A 21 17.90 10.18 3.65
N THR A 22 17.03 10.33 2.66
CA THR A 22 15.60 10.51 2.88
C THR A 22 15.03 9.23 3.52
N PRO A 23 14.24 9.35 4.60
CA PRO A 23 13.49 8.23 5.15
C PRO A 23 12.66 7.54 4.06
N SER A 24 12.49 6.23 4.16
CA SER A 24 11.68 5.46 3.23
C SER A 24 10.43 4.97 3.95
N ASP A 25 9.28 5.27 3.35
CA ASP A 25 7.99 4.77 3.78
C ASP A 25 7.72 3.43 3.12
N PHE A 26 7.37 2.44 3.93
CA PHE A 26 6.92 1.14 3.47
C PHE A 26 5.51 0.87 3.98
N SER A 27 4.66 0.23 3.19
CA SER A 27 3.28 -0.06 3.59
C SER A 27 2.84 -1.46 3.19
N TRP A 28 1.86 -2.00 3.92
CA TRP A 28 1.18 -3.25 3.55
C TRP A 28 0.03 -3.03 2.59
N TRP A 29 -0.49 -1.81 2.53
CA TRP A 29 -1.56 -1.41 1.62
C TRP A 29 -1.13 -0.20 0.79
N PRO A 30 -1.61 -0.07 -0.45
CA PRO A 30 -1.33 1.10 -1.26
C PRO A 30 -1.92 2.35 -0.60
N LYS A 31 -1.14 3.45 -0.58
CA LYS A 31 -1.64 4.76 -0.14
C LYS A 31 -2.71 5.27 -1.12
N PRO A 32 -3.61 6.18 -0.72
CA PRO A 32 -4.69 6.67 -1.59
C PRO A 32 -4.20 7.17 -2.95
N ASN A 33 -3.11 7.93 -2.98
CA ASN A 33 -2.52 8.43 -4.23
C ASN A 33 -2.05 7.31 -5.18
N VAL A 34 -1.63 6.16 -4.65
CA VAL A 34 -1.24 4.99 -5.45
C VAL A 34 -2.49 4.27 -5.95
N TRP A 35 -3.46 4.05 -5.06
CA TRP A 35 -4.71 3.39 -5.38
C TRP A 35 -5.51 4.15 -6.45
N ASP A 36 -5.64 5.46 -6.32
CA ASP A 36 -6.38 6.32 -7.24
C ASP A 36 -5.78 6.33 -8.66
N ASN A 37 -4.48 6.07 -8.78
CA ASN A 37 -3.77 5.95 -10.06
C ASN A 37 -3.63 4.50 -10.54
N SER A 38 -4.28 3.55 -9.89
CA SER A 38 -4.30 2.14 -10.32
C SER A 38 -5.40 1.90 -11.34
N GLY A 39 -5.27 0.83 -12.12
CA GLY A 39 -6.36 0.36 -12.99
C GLY A 39 -7.62 -0.15 -12.24
N LEU A 40 -7.57 -0.28 -10.91
CA LEU A 40 -8.69 -0.75 -10.09
C LEU A 40 -9.60 0.39 -9.62
N TYR A 41 -9.14 1.65 -9.65
CA TYR A 41 -9.93 2.78 -9.21
C TYR A 41 -10.87 3.27 -10.32
N ILE A 42 -12.09 2.74 -10.34
CA ILE A 42 -13.15 3.10 -11.30
C ILE A 42 -14.34 3.84 -10.66
N GLY A 43 -14.17 4.33 -9.43
CA GLY A 43 -15.19 5.07 -8.68
C GLY A 43 -16.16 4.23 -7.84
N TYR A 44 -16.03 2.89 -7.87
CA TYR A 44 -16.75 1.97 -6.99
C TYR A 44 -15.93 0.69 -6.76
N TRP A 45 -16.31 -0.10 -5.75
CA TRP A 45 -15.69 -1.40 -5.46
C TRP A 45 -16.19 -2.47 -6.44
N SER A 46 -15.35 -2.83 -7.41
CA SER A 46 -15.69 -3.82 -8.43
C SER A 46 -15.32 -5.25 -8.00
N SER A 47 -15.73 -6.24 -8.81
CA SER A 47 -15.31 -7.64 -8.62
C SER A 47 -13.78 -7.82 -8.67
N GLU A 48 -13.10 -7.03 -9.49
CA GLU A 48 -11.64 -7.02 -9.61
C GLU A 48 -10.99 -6.45 -8.36
N CYS A 49 -11.57 -5.40 -7.75
CA CYS A 49 -11.12 -4.87 -6.46
C CYS A 49 -11.19 -5.94 -5.38
N GLU A 50 -12.32 -6.64 -5.30
CA GLU A 50 -12.54 -7.73 -4.35
C GLU A 50 -11.57 -8.90 -4.56
N ALA A 51 -11.33 -9.29 -5.82
CA ALA A 51 -10.40 -10.37 -6.16
C ALA A 51 -8.96 -10.00 -5.78
N TRP A 52 -8.53 -8.78 -6.10
CA TRP A 52 -7.22 -8.26 -5.72
C TRP A 52 -7.04 -8.23 -4.19
N PHE A 53 -8.04 -7.73 -3.46
CA PHE A 53 -7.99 -7.65 -2.00
C PHE A 53 -7.83 -9.04 -1.38
N LYS A 54 -8.64 -10.02 -1.82
CA LYS A 54 -8.55 -11.41 -1.33
C LYS A 54 -7.18 -12.02 -1.60
N ASP A 55 -6.69 -11.92 -2.84
CA ASP A 55 -5.37 -12.45 -3.19
C ASP A 55 -4.25 -11.79 -2.37
N HIS A 56 -4.33 -10.48 -2.16
CA HIS A 56 -3.34 -9.75 -1.35
C HIS A 56 -3.37 -10.18 0.13
N VAL A 57 -4.56 -10.29 0.73
CA VAL A 57 -4.72 -10.81 2.10
C VAL A 57 -4.18 -12.23 2.22
N ASP A 58 -4.48 -13.10 1.25
CA ASP A 58 -3.98 -14.47 1.23
C ASP A 58 -2.45 -14.49 1.11
N ASN A 59 -1.86 -13.61 0.30
CA ASN A 59 -0.41 -13.49 0.20
C ASN A 59 0.23 -12.97 1.49
N ILE A 60 -0.40 -12.06 2.22
CA ILE A 60 0.05 -11.62 3.55
C ILE A 60 0.02 -12.78 4.54
N ASN A 61 -1.13 -13.47 4.63
CA ASN A 61 -1.32 -14.57 5.59
C ASN A 61 -0.40 -15.76 5.33
N ASN A 62 -0.05 -16.00 4.06
CA ASN A 62 0.87 -17.06 3.67
C ASN A 62 2.35 -16.61 3.67
N GLY A 63 2.67 -15.39 4.13
CA GLY A 63 4.03 -14.85 4.18
C GLY A 63 4.69 -14.63 2.81
N LYS A 64 3.88 -14.55 1.74
CA LYS A 64 4.34 -14.33 0.36
C LYS A 64 4.44 -12.84 0.03
N ALA A 65 3.60 -12.01 0.65
CA ALA A 65 3.64 -10.56 0.48
C ALA A 65 4.86 -9.96 1.21
N ARG A 66 5.31 -8.81 0.71
CA ARG A 66 6.38 -8.01 1.32
C ARG A 66 5.90 -6.58 1.45
N LEU A 67 6.40 -5.88 2.47
CA LEU A 67 6.31 -4.43 2.57
C LEU A 67 6.84 -3.77 1.29
N LYS A 68 6.10 -2.79 0.79
CA LYS A 68 6.38 -2.11 -0.48
C LYS A 68 6.62 -0.63 -0.22
N ALA A 69 7.64 -0.07 -0.89
CA ALA A 69 7.75 1.38 -1.01
C ALA A 69 6.65 1.91 -1.95
N ASN A 70 6.43 3.23 -1.94
CA ASN A 70 5.42 3.87 -2.79
C ASN A 70 5.59 3.47 -4.27
N ASP A 71 6.82 3.49 -4.78
CA ASP A 71 7.16 3.16 -6.18
C ASP A 71 7.11 1.64 -6.50
N ASP A 72 7.04 0.77 -5.48
CA ASP A 72 6.96 -0.69 -5.65
C ASP A 72 5.51 -1.19 -5.83
N TRP A 73 4.54 -0.33 -5.57
CA TRP A 73 3.15 -0.57 -5.91
C TRP A 73 2.99 -0.35 -7.41
N ARG A 74 2.70 -1.43 -8.14
CA ARG A 74 2.55 -1.36 -9.60
C ARG A 74 1.18 -0.77 -9.93
N HIS A 75 1.17 0.14 -10.91
CA HIS A 75 -0.02 0.69 -11.54
C HIS A 75 -0.79 -0.36 -12.35
#